data_AF-W7FAJ6-F1
#
_entry.id   AF-W7FAJ6-F1
#
_cell.length_a   1.000
_cell.length_b   1.000
_cell.length_c   1.000
_cell.angle_alpha   90.00
_cell.angle_beta   90.00
_cell.angle_gamma   90.00
#
_symmetry.space_group_name_H-M   'P 1'
#
loop_
_entity.id
_entity.type
_entity.pdbx_description
1 polymer ?
#
loop_
_entity_poly.entity_id
_entity_poly.type
_entity_poly.pdbx_seq_one_letter_code
_entity_poly.pdbx_strand_id
1 'polypeptide(L)'
;MTSNSNDVVISPFETEKDFKQAQYCLSEAFGRQAKDSVWMLMNPGWDTEEGQAKHAKSLMKKWQSVTTNKDGLPNAIYLKATLPDPDQPGERRVVGMAIWRQLSFVEGYGDPFSDDMSASLNNLDETKRRFATQMFRSLWKRRIAYMHEVRESGRNPPAIFTLDICAVDPAYQRRGIAAKLVEVGLAEAKKRGDLECTTEGSAMGRVVYQRLGFKDEGTGDIQYETFGLPRQPKMTNSPAAISVNSIKSDSIVPCLLGKVGWSALCSGATQSYPARVNYAPDSARLIILPGEDDPSMPSTSRGRPIGQEYYEIKEKIAFMDLHKIDKSVISLANPWLDFLPAEEAGEAAKKINDDVNDQCSQYPGRLYFFGTLPLSASPEVITAEIERLSTLKYARGVIMGTSGLGQGLDDAKLDPVYAALEKHQQLVFLHPHYGLPASVYGPRASEYGHVLPLALGFPLETTIAVSRMLLSGVWDRFTKLSVLLAHSGGTLPFLAGRIESCILHDGHLKKHGKTQNRRDVWDILKTNIYLDAVIYSEVGLKAALDASGSDRLLFGTDHPFFPPLEEDAKEWHSVNANYGAISKAFATDDKKAQDVLGGNAIRILRLH
;
A
#
# COMPACT_ATOMS: atom_id res chain seq x y z
N MET A 1 50.33 -1.59 5.83
CA MET A 1 50.60 -3.02 5.58
C MET A 1 49.35 -3.64 4.98
N THR A 2 49.40 -4.01 3.70
CA THR A 2 48.32 -4.70 2.99
C THR A 2 48.25 -6.15 3.48
N SER A 3 47.33 -6.47 4.40
CA SER A 3 47.10 -7.88 4.77
C SER A 3 46.42 -8.58 3.59
N ASN A 4 47.01 -9.69 3.13
CA ASN A 4 46.43 -10.53 2.09
C ASN A 4 45.10 -11.13 2.57
N SER A 5 44.10 -11.27 1.67
CA SER A 5 42.83 -11.94 2.00
C SER A 5 43.00 -13.44 2.32
N ASN A 6 44.17 -14.02 2.02
CA ASN A 6 44.52 -15.42 2.28
C ASN A 6 44.69 -15.75 3.77
N ASP A 7 44.86 -14.76 4.65
CA ASP A 7 45.09 -15.01 6.08
C ASP A 7 43.79 -15.10 6.90
N VAL A 8 42.62 -14.84 6.29
CA VAL A 8 41.34 -14.91 6.99
C VAL A 8 40.94 -16.37 7.21
N VAL A 9 40.79 -16.76 8.48
CA VAL A 9 40.32 -18.09 8.90
C VAL A 9 38.89 -17.98 9.42
N ILE A 10 37.99 -18.78 8.86
CA ILE A 10 36.62 -18.93 9.37
C ILE A 10 36.52 -20.21 10.20
N SER A 11 36.04 -20.11 11.43
CA SER A 11 35.84 -21.26 12.31
C SER A 11 34.60 -21.04 13.21
N PRO A 12 34.08 -22.08 13.88
CA PRO A 12 33.05 -21.91 14.91
C PRO A 12 33.56 -21.11 16.11
N PHE A 13 32.62 -20.53 16.88
CA PHE A 13 32.90 -19.99 18.21
C PHE A 13 33.19 -21.12 19.21
N GLU A 14 34.13 -20.88 20.12
CA GLU A 14 34.61 -21.90 21.08
C GLU A 14 34.75 -21.36 22.50
N THR A 15 35.05 -20.07 22.65
CA THR A 15 35.46 -19.48 23.94
C THR A 15 34.68 -18.22 24.27
N GLU A 16 34.62 -17.85 25.56
CA GLU A 16 34.05 -16.58 26.01
C GLU A 16 34.74 -15.37 25.35
N LYS A 17 36.05 -15.49 25.06
CA LYS A 17 36.85 -14.46 24.37
C LYS A 17 36.29 -14.17 22.97
N ASP A 18 35.81 -15.19 22.26
CA ASP A 18 35.20 -15.03 20.94
C ASP A 18 33.95 -14.14 21.03
N PHE A 19 33.07 -14.37 22.01
CA PHE A 19 31.84 -13.58 22.18
C PHE A 19 32.11 -12.12 22.53
N LYS A 20 33.15 -11.85 23.34
CA LYS A 20 33.55 -10.47 23.65
C LYS A 20 34.04 -9.72 22.40
N GLN A 21 34.92 -10.33 21.62
CA GLN A 21 35.44 -9.72 20.40
C GLN A 21 34.38 -9.61 19.28
N ALA A 22 33.47 -10.58 19.21
CA ALA A 22 32.34 -10.54 18.29
C ALA A 22 31.35 -9.44 18.64
N GLN A 23 31.05 -9.24 19.93
CA GLN A 23 30.21 -8.14 20.36
C GLN A 23 30.84 -6.78 20.03
N TYR A 24 32.16 -6.65 20.16
CA TYR A 24 32.87 -5.46 19.69
C TYR A 24 32.64 -5.23 18.19
N CYS A 25 32.80 -6.27 17.35
CA CYS A 25 32.52 -6.18 15.92
C CYS A 25 31.08 -5.73 15.62
N LEU A 26 30.09 -6.21 16.37
CA LEU A 26 28.68 -5.81 16.22
C LEU A 26 28.47 -4.34 16.60
N SER A 27 29.05 -3.87 17.71
CA SER A 27 28.97 -2.46 18.12
C SER A 27 29.65 -1.52 17.10
N GLU A 28 30.78 -1.92 16.52
CA GLU A 28 31.44 -1.14 15.46
C GLU A 28 30.63 -1.13 14.15
N ALA A 29 30.22 -2.30 13.67
CA ALA A 29 29.55 -2.44 12.38
C ALA A 29 28.12 -1.87 12.41
N PHE A 30 27.29 -2.27 13.38
CA PHE A 30 25.88 -1.88 13.44
C PHE A 30 25.67 -0.60 14.23
N GLY A 31 26.34 -0.42 15.37
CA GLY A 31 26.18 0.78 16.19
C GLY A 31 26.86 2.02 15.60
N ARG A 32 28.17 1.95 15.33
CA ARG A 32 28.96 3.13 14.92
C ARG A 32 28.92 3.41 13.41
N GLN A 33 29.13 2.39 12.58
CA GLN A 33 29.18 2.56 11.13
C GLN A 33 27.78 2.65 10.52
N ALA A 34 26.96 1.60 10.67
CA ALA A 34 25.64 1.55 10.05
C ALA A 34 24.62 2.45 10.76
N LYS A 35 24.80 2.69 12.06
CA LYS A 35 23.80 3.31 12.95
C LYS A 35 22.44 2.64 12.79
N ASP A 36 22.45 1.32 12.84
CA ASP A 36 21.27 0.49 12.67
C ASP A 36 20.33 0.67 13.86
N SER A 37 19.30 1.47 13.66
CA SER A 37 18.31 1.81 14.69
C SER A 37 17.62 0.60 15.29
N VAL A 38 17.39 -0.47 14.50
CA VAL A 38 16.75 -1.70 14.99
C VAL A 38 17.71 -2.43 15.92
N TRP A 39 18.95 -2.61 15.50
CA TRP A 39 19.97 -3.26 16.32
C TRP A 39 20.28 -2.46 17.59
N MET A 40 20.40 -1.14 17.49
CA MET A 40 20.67 -0.26 18.63
C MET A 40 19.52 -0.28 19.66
N LEU A 41 18.27 -0.33 19.20
CA LEU A 41 17.10 -0.47 20.07
C LEU A 41 17.11 -1.79 20.85
N MET A 42 17.56 -2.87 20.21
CA MET A 42 17.63 -4.21 20.81
C MET A 42 18.84 -4.43 21.73
N ASN A 43 19.83 -3.54 21.66
CA ASN A 43 21.07 -3.65 22.42
C ASN A 43 21.33 -2.35 23.20
N PRO A 44 20.49 -1.99 24.17
CA PRO A 44 20.69 -0.77 24.97
C PRO A 44 22.04 -0.80 25.70
N GLY A 45 22.79 0.30 25.62
CA GLY A 45 24.16 0.37 26.14
C GLY A 45 25.20 -0.31 25.25
N TRP A 46 24.91 -0.53 23.96
CA TRP A 46 25.86 -1.09 22.99
C TRP A 46 27.18 -0.29 22.87
N ASP A 47 27.15 0.98 23.26
CA ASP A 47 28.26 1.94 23.24
C ASP A 47 29.04 2.00 24.56
N THR A 48 28.61 1.28 25.60
CA THR A 48 29.30 1.21 26.90
C THR A 48 29.97 -0.14 27.12
N GLU A 49 31.05 -0.18 27.89
CA GLU A 49 31.76 -1.44 28.21
C GLU A 49 30.86 -2.42 28.98
N GLU A 50 30.08 -1.93 29.94
CA GLU A 50 29.16 -2.75 30.72
C GLU A 50 28.06 -3.36 29.83
N GLY A 51 27.47 -2.56 28.94
CA GLY A 51 26.44 -3.04 28.02
C GLY A 51 27.00 -4.03 27.02
N GLN A 52 28.20 -3.80 26.46
CA GLN A 52 28.87 -4.78 25.60
C GLN A 52 29.17 -6.09 26.34
N ALA A 53 29.67 -6.04 27.58
CA ALA A 53 29.90 -7.25 28.37
C ALA A 53 28.59 -8.02 28.63
N LYS A 54 27.48 -7.32 28.88
CA LYS A 54 26.15 -7.91 29.05
C LYS A 54 25.65 -8.57 27.75
N HIS A 55 25.80 -7.90 26.61
CA HIS A 55 25.38 -8.44 25.31
C HIS A 55 26.21 -9.65 24.89
N ALA A 56 27.53 -9.63 25.12
CA ALA A 56 28.40 -10.79 24.90
C ALA A 56 27.96 -12.02 25.72
N LYS A 57 27.62 -11.82 27.01
CA LYS A 57 27.07 -12.89 27.87
C LYS A 57 25.72 -13.41 27.36
N SER A 58 24.85 -12.52 26.88
CA SER A 58 23.55 -12.90 26.30
C SER A 58 23.72 -13.73 25.03
N LEU A 59 24.66 -13.34 24.16
CA LEU A 59 25.00 -14.07 22.95
C LEU A 59 25.57 -15.46 23.27
N MET A 60 26.48 -15.54 24.24
CA MET A 60 27.03 -16.82 24.72
C MET A 60 25.95 -17.73 25.30
N LYS A 61 25.01 -17.19 26.09
CA LYS A 61 23.88 -17.96 26.63
C LYS A 61 23.00 -18.54 25.52
N LYS A 62 22.73 -17.76 24.47
CA LYS A 62 21.97 -18.23 23.28
C LYS A 62 22.72 -19.33 22.52
N TRP A 63 24.04 -19.23 22.42
CA TRP A 63 24.88 -20.26 21.82
C TRP A 63 24.89 -21.55 22.65
N GLN A 64 24.95 -21.45 23.98
CA GLN A 64 24.90 -22.62 24.88
C GLN A 64 23.53 -23.32 24.87
N SER A 65 22.46 -22.60 24.54
CA SER A 65 21.10 -23.13 24.47
C SER A 65 20.66 -23.54 23.06
N VAL A 66 21.59 -23.75 22.13
CA VAL A 66 21.27 -24.19 20.77
C VAL A 66 20.68 -25.60 20.79
N THR A 67 19.51 -25.74 20.21
CA THR A 67 18.81 -27.01 20.00
C THR A 67 19.42 -27.77 18.81
N THR A 68 19.07 -29.05 18.66
CA THR A 68 19.50 -29.86 17.51
C THR A 68 18.31 -30.30 16.67
N ASN A 69 18.51 -30.48 15.37
CA ASN A 69 17.55 -31.14 14.51
C ASN A 69 17.59 -32.67 14.71
N LYS A 70 16.71 -33.38 14.00
CA LYS A 70 16.53 -34.84 14.05
C LYS A 70 17.80 -35.62 13.67
N ASP A 71 18.71 -35.01 12.91
CA ASP A 71 19.97 -35.61 12.48
C ASP A 71 21.11 -35.32 13.48
N GLY A 72 20.78 -34.71 14.63
CA GLY A 72 21.74 -34.37 15.70
C GLY A 72 22.59 -33.12 15.40
N LEU A 73 22.31 -32.40 14.31
CA LEU A 73 23.04 -31.19 13.95
C LEU A 73 22.47 -29.97 14.70
N PRO A 74 23.30 -29.00 15.13
CA PRO A 74 22.83 -27.81 15.81
C PRO A 74 21.96 -26.95 14.87
N ASN A 75 20.83 -26.47 15.39
CA ASN A 75 19.91 -25.59 14.66
C ASN A 75 20.47 -24.17 14.48
N ALA A 76 21.54 -23.79 15.17
CA ALA A 76 22.25 -22.53 14.91
C ALA A 76 23.76 -22.73 14.90
N ILE A 77 24.44 -22.09 13.96
CA ILE A 77 25.90 -22.05 13.87
C ILE A 77 26.41 -20.62 14.04
N TYR A 78 27.45 -20.47 14.85
CA TYR A 78 28.10 -19.20 15.14
C TYR A 78 29.50 -19.27 14.57
N LEU A 79 29.78 -18.44 13.58
CA LEU A 79 31.03 -18.44 12.82
C LEU A 79 31.83 -17.18 13.12
N LYS A 80 33.09 -17.31 13.50
CA LYS A 80 34.05 -16.20 13.67
C LYS A 80 35.00 -16.16 12.48
N ALA A 81 35.30 -14.95 12.02
CA ALA A 81 36.41 -14.69 11.11
C ALA A 81 37.58 -14.12 11.92
N THR A 82 38.76 -14.73 11.79
CA THR A 82 39.95 -14.28 12.52
C THR A 82 41.10 -13.89 11.61
N LEU A 83 41.91 -12.93 12.06
CA LEU A 83 43.18 -12.52 11.48
C LEU A 83 44.29 -12.56 12.55
N PRO A 84 45.58 -12.68 12.20
CA PRO A 84 46.67 -12.51 13.15
C PRO A 84 46.55 -11.18 13.92
N ASP A 85 46.70 -11.22 15.24
CA ASP A 85 46.60 -10.03 16.08
C ASP A 85 47.90 -9.20 15.95
N PRO A 86 47.83 -7.94 15.47
CA PRO A 86 49.02 -7.10 15.32
C PRO A 86 49.64 -6.70 16.67
N ASP A 87 48.85 -6.71 17.74
CA ASP A 87 49.26 -6.28 19.08
C ASP A 87 49.71 -7.46 19.96
N GLN A 88 49.38 -8.70 19.56
CA GLN A 88 49.69 -9.93 20.30
C GLN A 88 50.24 -11.02 19.36
N PRO A 89 51.58 -11.07 19.16
CA PRO A 89 52.21 -12.05 18.28
C PRO A 89 51.87 -13.49 18.65
N GLY A 90 51.38 -14.27 17.67
CA GLY A 90 50.97 -15.66 17.86
C GLY A 90 49.48 -15.84 18.20
N GLU A 91 48.76 -14.76 18.53
CA GLU A 91 47.32 -14.80 18.70
C GLU A 91 46.56 -14.39 17.43
N ARG A 92 45.27 -14.72 17.41
CA ARG A 92 44.34 -14.31 16.34
C ARG A 92 43.18 -13.54 16.94
N ARG A 93 42.81 -12.43 16.30
CA ARG A 93 41.70 -11.56 16.67
C ARG A 93 40.48 -11.84 15.81
N VAL A 94 39.29 -11.88 16.41
CA VAL A 94 38.02 -11.90 15.70
C VAL A 94 37.77 -10.53 15.07
N VAL A 95 37.56 -10.53 13.75
CA VAL A 95 37.36 -9.33 12.92
C VAL A 95 36.03 -9.35 12.19
N GLY A 96 35.24 -10.41 12.37
CA GLY A 96 33.89 -10.54 11.85
C GLY A 96 33.20 -11.79 12.38
N MET A 97 31.88 -11.82 12.26
CA MET A 97 31.07 -12.95 12.68
C MET A 97 29.84 -13.14 11.79
N ALA A 98 29.32 -14.37 11.77
CA ALA A 98 28.01 -14.67 11.22
C ALA A 98 27.24 -15.67 12.10
N ILE A 99 25.91 -15.56 12.12
CA ILE A 99 25.01 -16.54 12.73
C ILE A 99 24.06 -17.05 11.65
N TRP A 100 24.01 -18.36 11.48
CA TRP A 100 23.03 -19.02 10.63
C TRP A 100 22.13 -19.91 11.47
N ARG A 101 20.86 -20.02 11.07
CA ARG A 101 19.84 -20.79 11.80
C ARG A 101 18.99 -21.64 10.87
N GLN A 102 18.74 -22.88 11.25
CA GLN A 102 17.80 -23.77 10.60
C GLN A 102 16.42 -23.61 11.24
N LEU A 103 15.46 -23.16 10.43
CA LEU A 103 14.11 -22.85 10.88
C LEU A 103 13.11 -23.81 10.24
N SER A 104 12.14 -24.28 11.02
CA SER A 104 11.09 -25.20 10.57
C SER A 104 9.85 -25.12 11.46
N PHE A 105 8.66 -25.20 10.86
CA PHE A 105 7.40 -25.43 11.58
C PHE A 105 7.05 -26.91 11.76
N VAL A 106 7.87 -27.81 11.20
CA VAL A 106 7.78 -29.25 11.41
C VAL A 106 8.75 -29.65 12.51
N GLU A 107 8.22 -30.31 13.55
CA GLU A 107 8.97 -30.77 14.72
C GLU A 107 10.17 -31.63 14.30
N GLY A 108 11.32 -31.39 14.93
CA GLY A 108 12.58 -32.09 14.65
C GLY A 108 13.35 -31.59 13.43
N TYR A 109 12.81 -30.70 12.59
CA TYR A 109 13.52 -30.22 11.39
C TYR A 109 14.16 -28.83 11.54
N GLY A 110 14.02 -28.17 12.68
CA GLY A 110 14.55 -26.83 12.95
C GLY A 110 13.82 -26.16 14.11
N ASP A 111 14.25 -24.95 14.47
CA ASP A 111 13.53 -24.15 15.46
C ASP A 111 12.27 -23.53 14.83
N PRO A 112 11.13 -23.48 15.55
CA PRO A 112 10.00 -22.68 15.11
C PRO A 112 10.38 -21.20 15.16
N PHE A 113 9.81 -20.40 14.27
CA PHE A 113 10.03 -18.96 14.23
C PHE A 113 8.75 -18.21 14.62
N SER A 114 8.87 -17.21 15.47
CA SER A 114 7.75 -16.39 15.92
C SER A 114 8.08 -14.91 15.80
N ASP A 115 7.08 -14.12 15.44
CA ASP A 115 7.10 -12.66 15.47
C ASP A 115 6.75 -12.09 16.87
N ASP A 116 6.46 -12.94 17.86
CA ASP A 116 6.19 -12.51 19.22
C ASP A 116 7.48 -12.12 19.95
N MET A 117 7.70 -10.81 20.00
CA MET A 117 8.84 -10.19 20.67
C MET A 117 8.53 -9.71 22.09
N SER A 118 7.35 -10.03 22.64
CA SER A 118 6.88 -9.48 23.92
C SER A 118 7.91 -9.66 25.04
N ALA A 119 8.46 -10.87 25.19
CA ALA A 119 9.47 -11.17 26.20
C ALA A 119 10.77 -10.34 26.04
N SER A 120 11.19 -10.09 24.80
CA SER A 120 12.43 -9.37 24.48
C SER A 120 12.29 -7.84 24.60
N LEU A 121 11.05 -7.31 24.56
CA LEU A 121 10.74 -5.88 24.57
C LEU A 121 10.14 -5.40 25.90
N ASN A 122 10.10 -6.26 26.92
CA ASN A 122 9.52 -5.95 28.24
C ASN A 122 10.17 -4.73 28.91
N ASN A 123 11.44 -4.45 28.62
CA ASN A 123 12.19 -3.34 29.20
C ASN A 123 11.96 -2.00 28.49
N LEU A 124 11.22 -1.98 27.38
CA LEU A 124 10.85 -0.74 26.68
C LEU A 124 9.56 -0.16 27.27
N ASP A 125 9.43 1.17 27.22
CA ASP A 125 8.15 1.83 27.47
C ASP A 125 7.09 1.39 26.44
N GLU A 126 5.81 1.58 26.78
CA GLU A 126 4.69 1.04 25.99
C GLU A 126 4.69 1.52 24.54
N THR A 127 5.06 2.78 24.29
CA THR A 127 5.09 3.36 22.95
C THR A 127 6.19 2.72 22.11
N LYS A 128 7.41 2.65 22.64
CA LYS A 128 8.54 2.00 21.95
C LYS A 128 8.32 0.50 21.78
N ARG A 129 7.67 -0.15 22.74
CA ARG A 129 7.30 -1.57 22.66
C ARG A 129 6.30 -1.81 21.53
N ARG A 130 5.23 -1.00 21.42
CA ARG A 130 4.26 -1.10 20.33
C ARG A 130 4.92 -0.89 18.96
N PHE A 131 5.75 0.15 18.84
CA PHE A 131 6.50 0.43 17.62
C PHE A 131 7.43 -0.73 17.25
N ALA A 132 8.27 -1.19 18.18
CA ALA A 132 9.19 -2.29 17.96
C ALA A 132 8.45 -3.59 17.57
N THR A 133 7.34 -3.92 18.23
CA THR A 133 6.51 -5.08 17.88
C THR A 133 5.98 -4.99 16.45
N GLN A 134 5.44 -3.84 16.02
CA GLN A 134 4.95 -3.67 14.65
C GLN A 134 6.09 -3.72 13.62
N MET A 135 7.22 -3.10 13.95
CA MET A 135 8.44 -3.10 13.14
C MET A 135 8.94 -4.53 12.90
N PHE A 136 9.10 -5.35 13.95
CA PHE A 136 9.55 -6.74 13.86
C PHE A 136 8.55 -7.65 13.15
N ARG A 137 7.25 -7.46 13.41
CA ARG A 137 6.19 -8.17 12.68
C ARG A 137 6.31 -7.92 11.18
N SER A 138 6.53 -6.67 10.79
CA SER A 138 6.71 -6.30 9.38
C SER A 138 8.00 -6.89 8.80
N LEU A 139 9.09 -6.84 9.56
CA LEU A 139 10.40 -7.36 9.18
C LEU A 139 10.37 -8.86 8.86
N TRP A 140 9.70 -9.65 9.69
CA TRP A 140 9.70 -11.11 9.59
C TRP A 140 8.44 -11.70 8.96
N LYS A 141 7.44 -10.87 8.61
CA LYS A 141 6.21 -11.31 7.95
C LYS A 141 6.50 -12.22 6.76
N ARG A 142 7.45 -11.81 5.90
CA ARG A 142 7.81 -12.60 4.72
C ARG A 142 8.49 -13.91 5.07
N ARG A 143 9.43 -13.90 6.02
CA ARG A 143 10.12 -15.10 6.51
C ARG A 143 9.12 -16.13 7.04
N ILE A 144 8.15 -15.70 7.86
CA ILE A 144 7.11 -16.55 8.42
C ILE A 144 6.23 -17.14 7.32
N ALA A 145 5.74 -16.29 6.40
CA ALA A 145 4.97 -16.75 5.24
C ALA A 145 5.75 -17.78 4.43
N TYR A 146 7.06 -17.57 4.23
CA TYR A 146 7.89 -18.50 3.49
C TYR A 146 8.07 -19.84 4.21
N MET A 147 8.21 -19.83 5.53
CA MET A 147 8.25 -21.06 6.32
C MET A 147 6.93 -21.84 6.24
N HIS A 148 5.78 -21.16 6.14
CA HIS A 148 4.50 -21.82 5.85
C HIS A 148 4.49 -22.46 4.45
N GLU A 149 4.94 -21.74 3.42
CA GLU A 149 5.09 -22.30 2.05
C GLU A 149 5.99 -23.54 2.04
N VAL A 150 7.14 -23.49 2.71
CA VAL A 150 8.07 -24.64 2.78
C VAL A 150 7.43 -25.83 3.48
N ARG A 151 6.70 -25.61 4.59
CA ARG A 151 5.94 -26.66 5.28
C ARG A 151 4.88 -27.29 4.37
N GLU A 152 4.17 -26.48 3.59
CA GLU A 152 3.05 -26.90 2.74
C GLU A 152 3.50 -27.50 1.41
N SER A 153 4.71 -27.18 0.94
CA SER A 153 5.25 -27.62 -0.35
C SER A 153 5.56 -29.11 -0.47
N GLY A 154 5.60 -29.84 0.65
CA GLY A 154 6.06 -31.24 0.69
C GLY A 154 7.57 -31.41 0.50
N ARG A 155 8.36 -30.32 0.56
CA ARG A 155 9.82 -30.36 0.51
C ARG A 155 10.41 -31.20 1.64
N ASN A 156 11.50 -31.91 1.36
CA ASN A 156 12.28 -32.64 2.36
C ASN A 156 13.78 -32.27 2.22
N PRO A 157 14.40 -31.60 3.22
CA PRO A 157 13.83 -31.25 4.51
C PRO A 157 12.81 -30.10 4.43
N PRO A 158 11.71 -30.11 5.21
CA PRO A 158 10.75 -29.00 5.32
C PRO A 158 11.31 -27.86 6.19
N ALA A 159 12.51 -27.37 5.86
CA ALA A 159 13.23 -26.35 6.61
C ALA A 159 13.93 -25.35 5.67
N ILE A 160 14.30 -24.20 6.24
CA ILE A 160 15.14 -23.19 5.58
C ILE A 160 16.39 -22.93 6.43
N PHE A 161 17.43 -22.35 5.82
CA PHE A 161 18.65 -21.97 6.52
C PHE A 161 18.91 -20.46 6.41
N THR A 162 18.65 -19.73 7.50
CA THR A 162 18.62 -18.27 7.49
C THR A 162 19.91 -17.68 8.03
N LEU A 163 20.49 -16.71 7.31
CA LEU A 163 21.55 -15.84 7.83
C LEU A 163 20.91 -14.72 8.65
N ASP A 164 20.99 -14.85 9.97
CA ASP A 164 20.39 -13.92 10.94
C ASP A 164 21.28 -12.71 11.23
N ILE A 165 22.60 -12.91 11.29
CA ILE A 165 23.58 -11.84 11.55
C ILE A 165 24.80 -12.08 10.67
N CYS A 166 25.31 -11.02 10.04
CA CYS A 166 26.63 -10.97 9.44
C CYS A 166 27.25 -9.59 9.71
N ALA A 167 28.36 -9.55 10.43
CA ALA A 167 29.04 -8.32 10.79
C ALA A 167 30.55 -8.45 10.57
N VAL A 168 31.16 -7.40 10.05
CA VAL A 168 32.61 -7.31 9.89
C VAL A 168 33.04 -5.95 10.43
N ASP A 169 34.04 -5.97 11.29
CA ASP A 169 34.64 -4.74 11.83
C ASP A 169 35.01 -3.80 10.67
N PRO A 170 34.54 -2.54 10.67
CA PRO A 170 34.82 -1.55 9.64
C PRO A 170 36.30 -1.43 9.25
N ALA A 171 37.24 -1.61 10.18
CA ALA A 171 38.68 -1.56 9.93
C ALA A 171 39.20 -2.70 9.02
N TYR A 172 38.41 -3.78 8.91
CA TYR A 172 38.76 -5.00 8.17
C TYR A 172 37.82 -5.29 6.99
N GLN A 173 36.89 -4.38 6.69
CA GLN A 173 36.01 -4.48 5.52
C GLN A 173 36.78 -4.42 4.20
N ARG A 174 36.11 -4.80 3.09
CA ARG A 174 36.67 -4.91 1.73
C ARG A 174 37.80 -5.95 1.57
N ARG A 175 38.00 -6.83 2.55
CA ARG A 175 38.94 -7.97 2.50
C ARG A 175 38.28 -9.32 2.16
N GLY A 176 37.01 -9.30 1.73
CA GLY A 176 36.23 -10.51 1.42
C GLY A 176 35.74 -11.32 2.63
N ILE A 177 35.89 -10.79 3.86
CA ILE A 177 35.53 -11.51 5.10
C ILE A 177 34.04 -11.87 5.15
N ALA A 178 33.15 -10.92 4.85
CA ALA A 178 31.71 -11.17 4.82
C ALA A 178 31.34 -12.25 3.80
N ALA A 179 31.98 -12.24 2.62
CA ALA A 179 31.73 -13.26 1.59
C ALA A 179 32.13 -14.65 2.09
N LYS A 180 33.33 -14.78 2.68
CA LYS A 180 33.80 -16.06 3.26
C LYS A 180 32.89 -16.59 4.37
N LEU A 181 32.41 -15.72 5.26
CA LEU A 181 31.45 -16.09 6.32
C LEU A 181 30.14 -16.63 5.73
N VAL A 182 29.66 -16.01 4.65
CA VAL A 182 28.42 -16.42 3.99
C VAL A 182 28.61 -17.72 3.20
N GLU A 183 29.72 -17.85 2.47
CA GLU A 183 30.08 -19.06 1.72
C GLU A 183 30.14 -20.31 2.61
N VAL A 184 30.67 -20.20 3.82
CA VAL A 184 30.69 -21.32 4.79
C VAL A 184 29.28 -21.74 5.19
N GLY A 185 28.37 -20.77 5.41
CA GLY A 185 26.97 -21.07 5.71
C GLY A 185 26.20 -21.70 4.54
N LEU A 186 26.41 -21.21 3.32
CA LEU A 186 25.86 -21.81 2.10
C LEU A 186 26.35 -23.25 1.90
N ALA A 187 27.64 -23.50 2.14
CA ALA A 187 28.21 -24.84 2.07
C ALA A 187 27.60 -25.78 3.14
N GLU A 188 27.30 -25.26 4.33
CA GLU A 188 26.62 -26.03 5.38
C GLU A 188 25.15 -26.32 5.02
N ALA A 189 24.43 -25.35 4.46
CA ALA A 189 23.05 -25.56 3.98
C ALA A 189 22.97 -26.67 2.95
N LYS A 190 23.94 -26.72 2.04
CA LYS A 190 24.08 -27.78 1.04
C LYS A 190 24.28 -29.16 1.68
N LYS A 191 25.11 -29.27 2.72
CA LYS A 191 25.32 -30.53 3.46
C LYS A 191 24.06 -31.00 4.19
N ARG A 192 23.17 -30.08 4.56
CA ARG A 192 21.92 -30.35 5.29
C ARG A 192 20.74 -30.73 4.40
N GLY A 193 21.01 -31.18 3.17
CA GLY A 193 19.97 -31.58 2.21
C GLY A 193 19.52 -30.42 1.31
N ASP A 194 20.47 -29.57 0.90
CA ASP A 194 20.23 -28.44 0.00
C ASP A 194 19.15 -27.48 0.53
N LEU A 195 19.28 -27.12 1.81
CA LEU A 195 18.38 -26.17 2.44
C LEU A 195 18.47 -24.81 1.73
N GLU A 196 17.32 -24.27 1.39
CA GLU A 196 17.26 -22.96 0.79
C GLU A 196 17.65 -21.88 1.81
N CYS A 197 18.50 -20.97 1.36
CA CYS A 197 19.04 -19.94 2.21
C CYS A 197 18.26 -18.64 2.09
N THR A 198 17.95 -18.03 3.23
CA THR A 198 17.28 -16.73 3.30
C THR A 198 18.06 -15.76 4.18
N THR A 199 17.86 -14.46 3.98
CA THR A 199 18.42 -13.42 4.85
C THR A 199 17.64 -12.12 4.71
N GLU A 200 17.69 -11.32 5.77
CA GLU A 200 17.19 -9.96 5.86
C GLU A 200 18.41 -9.04 5.82
N GLY A 201 18.85 -8.72 4.61
CA GLY A 201 20.15 -8.06 4.40
C GLY A 201 20.06 -6.55 4.35
N SER A 202 20.86 -5.85 5.16
CA SER A 202 21.05 -4.38 5.09
C SER A 202 21.52 -3.92 3.71
N ALA A 203 21.33 -2.63 3.38
CA ALA A 203 21.83 -2.03 2.13
C ALA A 203 23.33 -2.27 1.91
N MET A 204 24.12 -2.30 3.00
CA MET A 204 25.56 -2.60 2.93
C MET A 204 25.85 -4.07 2.66
N GLY A 205 25.07 -5.01 3.22
CA GLY A 205 25.24 -6.45 3.02
C GLY A 205 24.73 -6.95 1.68
N ARG A 206 23.69 -6.31 1.12
CA ARG A 206 22.99 -6.72 -0.10
C ARG A 206 23.92 -7.02 -1.28
N VAL A 207 24.90 -6.17 -1.54
CA VAL A 207 25.84 -6.35 -2.67
C VAL A 207 26.66 -7.63 -2.51
N VAL A 208 27.00 -8.00 -1.27
CA VAL A 208 27.73 -9.25 -0.99
C VAL A 208 26.82 -10.44 -1.22
N TYR A 209 25.59 -10.40 -0.71
CA TYR A 209 24.64 -11.52 -0.83
C TYR A 209 24.25 -11.78 -2.28
N GLN A 210 23.98 -10.73 -3.06
CA GLN A 210 23.65 -10.86 -4.49
C GLN A 210 24.75 -11.54 -5.30
N ARG A 211 26.02 -11.21 -5.02
CA ARG A 211 27.17 -11.87 -5.67
C ARG A 211 27.29 -13.35 -5.31
N LEU A 212 26.72 -13.76 -4.17
CA LEU A 212 26.71 -15.13 -3.68
C LEU A 212 25.43 -15.90 -4.04
N GLY A 213 24.61 -15.36 -4.95
CA GLY A 213 23.46 -16.05 -5.53
C GLY A 213 22.12 -15.79 -4.82
N PHE A 214 22.10 -14.93 -3.80
CA PHE A 214 20.86 -14.47 -3.20
C PHE A 214 20.13 -13.51 -4.16
N LYS A 215 18.86 -13.79 -4.49
CA LYS A 215 17.97 -12.97 -5.32
C LYS A 215 16.88 -12.27 -4.51
N ASP A 216 16.70 -10.98 -4.79
CA ASP A 216 15.67 -10.17 -4.18
C ASP A 216 14.28 -10.76 -4.45
N GLU A 217 13.47 -10.95 -3.42
CA GLU A 217 12.08 -11.40 -3.57
C GLU A 217 11.13 -10.30 -4.09
N GLY A 218 11.62 -9.08 -4.34
CA GLY A 218 10.85 -7.99 -4.94
C GLY A 218 9.88 -7.32 -3.97
N THR A 219 10.11 -7.49 -2.66
CA THR A 219 9.32 -6.86 -1.59
C THR A 219 9.70 -5.40 -1.36
N GLY A 220 10.83 -4.93 -1.92
CA GLY A 220 11.36 -3.59 -1.69
C GLY A 220 11.97 -3.41 -0.29
N ASP A 221 12.67 -2.29 -0.10
CA ASP A 221 13.33 -1.96 1.16
C ASP A 221 12.31 -1.57 2.24
N ILE A 222 12.38 -2.21 3.40
CA ILE A 222 11.57 -1.78 4.55
C ILE A 222 12.21 -0.57 5.23
N GLN A 223 11.67 0.63 4.98
CA GLN A 223 12.11 1.87 5.62
C GLN A 223 11.32 2.15 6.91
N TYR A 224 12.02 2.53 7.98
CA TYR A 224 11.41 2.94 9.24
C TYR A 224 11.88 4.35 9.64
N GLU A 225 10.95 5.25 9.97
CA GLU A 225 11.29 6.56 10.53
C GLU A 225 11.43 6.48 12.05
N THR A 226 12.61 6.80 12.58
CA THR A 226 12.83 6.89 14.02
C THR A 226 12.69 8.34 14.51
N PHE A 227 11.56 8.67 15.13
CA PHE A 227 11.38 9.95 15.81
C PHE A 227 12.16 9.96 17.15
N GLY A 228 13.03 10.96 17.35
CA GLY A 228 13.65 11.24 18.65
C GLY A 228 15.18 11.11 18.79
N LEU A 229 15.92 10.83 17.70
CA LEU A 229 17.39 11.01 17.69
C LEU A 229 17.72 12.39 17.07
N PRO A 230 18.61 13.20 17.67
CA PRO A 230 18.84 14.57 17.22
C PRO A 230 19.37 14.60 15.78
N ARG A 231 18.66 15.31 14.88
CA ARG A 231 19.16 15.67 13.55
C ARG A 231 20.22 16.78 13.68
N GLN A 232 21.35 16.63 12.99
CA GLN A 232 22.35 17.68 12.78
C GLN A 232 22.70 17.79 11.28
N PRO A 233 23.17 18.96 10.82
CA PRO A 233 22.89 19.47 9.48
C PRO A 233 23.89 19.00 8.40
N LYS A 234 23.33 18.81 7.20
CA LYS A 234 23.99 18.71 5.87
C LYS A 234 25.26 17.86 5.78
N MET A 235 25.08 16.61 5.36
CA MET A 235 25.82 16.05 4.23
C MET A 235 24.83 15.38 3.28
N THR A 236 24.99 15.64 1.99
CA THR A 236 24.21 15.04 0.90
C THR A 236 24.37 13.52 0.91
N ASN A 237 23.35 12.81 1.42
CA ASN A 237 22.83 11.52 0.96
C ASN A 237 21.71 11.08 1.92
N SER A 238 20.67 10.50 1.32
CA SER A 238 19.40 9.95 1.82
C SER A 238 19.18 9.71 3.34
N PRO A 239 17.90 9.71 3.81
CA PRO A 239 17.55 9.25 5.15
C PRO A 239 18.18 7.89 5.45
N ALA A 240 18.50 7.63 6.72
CA ALA A 240 19.10 6.37 7.17
C ALA A 240 18.17 5.18 6.83
N ALA A 241 18.34 4.65 5.61
CA ALA A 241 17.60 3.52 5.09
C ALA A 241 18.16 2.25 5.73
N ILE A 242 17.47 1.74 6.75
CA ILE A 242 17.47 0.31 6.98
C ILE A 242 16.71 -0.27 5.79
N SER A 243 17.28 -1.30 5.20
CA SER A 243 16.91 -1.82 3.90
C SER A 243 16.95 -3.31 4.13
N VAL A 244 15.79 -3.95 4.25
CA VAL A 244 15.68 -5.36 4.56
C VAL A 244 14.87 -5.99 3.44
N ASN A 245 15.55 -6.74 2.58
CA ASN A 245 14.90 -7.57 1.58
C ASN A 245 15.05 -9.02 2.03
N SER A 246 13.97 -9.79 1.94
CA SER A 246 14.07 -11.26 1.95
C SER A 246 14.72 -11.66 0.63
N ILE A 247 15.84 -12.36 0.71
CA ILE A 247 16.62 -12.75 -0.46
C ILE A 247 16.69 -14.28 -0.51
N LYS A 248 16.27 -14.90 -1.62
CA LYS A 248 16.28 -16.37 -1.82
C LYS A 248 17.43 -16.80 -2.71
N SER A 249 18.10 -17.90 -2.38
CA SER A 249 19.10 -18.50 -3.27
C SER A 249 18.46 -19.48 -4.25
N ASP A 250 18.49 -19.20 -5.56
CA ASP A 250 18.21 -20.24 -6.56
C ASP A 250 19.47 -21.07 -6.78
N SER A 251 19.29 -22.38 -6.88
CA SER A 251 20.30 -23.43 -6.90
C SER A 251 21.52 -23.15 -7.79
N ILE A 252 22.68 -23.48 -7.24
CA ILE A 252 24.01 -23.49 -7.84
C ILE A 252 24.06 -24.51 -8.99
N VAL A 253 24.15 -24.04 -10.23
CA VAL A 253 24.55 -24.87 -11.37
C VAL A 253 26.09 -24.92 -11.43
N PRO A 254 26.73 -26.10 -11.55
CA PRO A 254 28.18 -26.17 -11.71
C PRO A 254 28.60 -25.64 -13.07
N CYS A 255 29.54 -24.70 -13.06
CA CYS A 255 30.28 -24.30 -14.24
C CYS A 255 31.19 -25.45 -14.68
N LEU A 256 30.99 -26.03 -15.87
CA LEU A 256 31.98 -26.84 -16.60
C LEU A 256 31.63 -26.93 -18.11
N LEU A 257 32.60 -26.47 -18.92
CA LEU A 257 32.92 -26.86 -20.31
C LEU A 257 32.08 -26.33 -21.49
N GLY A 258 32.79 -25.72 -22.45
CA GLY A 258 32.64 -26.07 -23.87
C GLY A 258 32.34 -24.93 -24.85
N LYS A 259 33.21 -24.75 -25.83
CA LYS A 259 33.16 -23.80 -26.97
C LYS A 259 32.07 -24.15 -28.00
N VAL A 260 31.96 -23.24 -29.00
CA VAL A 260 31.33 -23.33 -30.37
C VAL A 260 29.86 -22.85 -30.40
N GLY A 261 29.34 -21.98 -31.28
CA GLY A 261 29.82 -21.27 -32.47
C GLY A 261 28.62 -21.03 -33.43
N TRP A 262 28.33 -19.76 -33.76
CA TRP A 262 27.69 -19.22 -34.98
C TRP A 262 26.27 -19.64 -35.48
N SER A 263 25.42 -18.59 -35.61
CA SER A 263 24.51 -18.18 -36.72
C SER A 263 23.27 -18.98 -37.19
N ALA A 264 22.16 -18.21 -37.30
CA ALA A 264 21.14 -18.15 -38.39
C ALA A 264 19.71 -18.73 -38.17
N LEU A 265 18.77 -17.78 -37.99
CA LEU A 265 17.48 -17.52 -38.70
C LEU A 265 16.27 -18.49 -38.72
N CYS A 266 15.11 -17.87 -38.42
CA CYS A 266 13.71 -18.18 -38.78
C CYS A 266 13.02 -19.34 -38.03
N SER A 267 11.78 -19.26 -37.52
CA SER A 267 10.64 -18.37 -37.76
C SER A 267 9.53 -18.56 -36.70
N GLY A 268 8.79 -17.50 -36.37
CA GLY A 268 7.33 -17.61 -36.19
C GLY A 268 6.76 -17.70 -34.78
N ALA A 269 6.75 -16.58 -34.05
CA ALA A 269 5.61 -16.22 -33.21
C ALA A 269 5.56 -14.69 -33.09
N THR A 270 4.49 -14.10 -33.61
CA THR A 270 4.10 -12.71 -33.37
C THR A 270 4.10 -12.43 -31.88
N GLN A 271 4.98 -11.53 -31.43
CA GLN A 271 4.86 -10.89 -30.14
C GLN A 271 4.81 -9.38 -30.37
N SER A 272 3.64 -8.82 -30.08
CA SER A 272 3.41 -7.39 -30.01
C SER A 272 4.48 -6.78 -29.10
N TYR A 273 5.12 -5.72 -29.56
CA TYR A 273 5.84 -4.80 -28.68
C TYR A 273 4.83 -3.74 -28.23
N PRO A 274 4.17 -3.88 -27.06
CA PRO A 274 3.63 -2.70 -26.43
C PRO A 274 4.82 -1.82 -26.05
N ALA A 275 4.81 -0.58 -26.52
CA ALA A 275 5.65 0.46 -25.95
C ALA A 275 5.34 0.52 -24.46
N ARG A 276 6.22 -0.05 -23.63
CA ARG A 276 6.19 0.19 -22.20
C ARG A 276 6.87 1.53 -22.00
N VAL A 277 6.06 2.54 -21.70
CA VAL A 277 6.57 3.73 -20.99
C VAL A 277 7.19 3.20 -19.71
N ASN A 278 8.53 3.15 -19.67
CA ASN A 278 9.27 2.69 -18.50
C ASN A 278 9.21 3.79 -17.44
N TYR A 279 8.14 3.80 -16.64
CA TYR A 279 8.16 4.53 -15.39
C TYR A 279 9.14 3.83 -14.43
N ALA A 280 10.14 4.57 -13.95
CA ALA A 280 11.14 4.06 -13.02
C ALA A 280 10.45 3.44 -11.78
N PRO A 281 11.03 2.38 -11.17
CA PRO A 281 10.45 1.68 -10.02
C PRO A 281 10.28 2.53 -8.75
N ASP A 282 10.74 3.78 -8.75
CA ASP A 282 10.72 4.72 -7.61
C ASP A 282 9.59 5.77 -7.65
N SER A 283 8.65 5.71 -8.60
CA SER A 283 7.50 6.65 -8.62
C SER A 283 6.46 6.28 -7.57
N ALA A 284 6.01 7.23 -6.75
CA ALA A 284 4.88 7.06 -5.83
C ALA A 284 3.66 6.46 -6.56
N ARG A 285 2.93 5.54 -5.91
CA ARG A 285 1.78 4.86 -6.51
C ARG A 285 0.52 5.02 -5.66
N LEU A 286 -0.61 5.26 -6.31
CA LEU A 286 -1.93 5.32 -5.72
C LEU A 286 -2.54 3.93 -5.74
N ILE A 287 -2.80 3.38 -4.55
CA ILE A 287 -3.56 2.15 -4.38
C ILE A 287 -5.04 2.51 -4.45
N ILE A 288 -5.72 1.99 -5.47
CA ILE A 288 -7.11 2.32 -5.79
C ILE A 288 -8.04 1.18 -5.38
N LEU A 289 -7.58 -0.08 -5.42
CA LEU A 289 -8.39 -1.26 -5.08
C LEU A 289 -7.87 -1.99 -3.84
N PRO A 290 -8.76 -2.54 -3.01
CA PRO A 290 -8.38 -3.46 -1.94
C PRO A 290 -7.60 -4.67 -2.50
N GLY A 291 -6.34 -4.82 -2.09
CA GLY A 291 -5.44 -5.90 -2.53
C GLY A 291 -4.38 -5.50 -3.55
N GLU A 292 -4.39 -4.26 -4.08
CA GLU A 292 -3.28 -3.74 -4.92
C GLU A 292 -2.00 -3.46 -4.12
N ASP A 293 -2.10 -3.38 -2.80
CA ASP A 293 -0.98 -3.26 -1.87
C ASP A 293 -0.33 -4.62 -1.55
N ASP A 294 -0.77 -5.70 -2.22
CA ASP A 294 -0.13 -7.01 -2.17
C ASP A 294 1.11 -7.03 -3.10
N PRO A 295 2.33 -7.15 -2.56
CA PRO A 295 3.55 -7.23 -3.36
C PRO A 295 3.61 -8.48 -4.26
N SER A 296 2.71 -9.46 -4.12
CA SER A 296 2.63 -10.61 -5.01
C SER A 296 1.88 -10.32 -6.33
N MET A 297 1.15 -9.20 -6.43
CA MET A 297 0.46 -8.81 -7.65
C MET A 297 1.45 -8.27 -8.71
N PRO A 298 1.27 -8.57 -10.02
CA PRO A 298 2.11 -8.03 -11.10
C PRO A 298 2.11 -6.49 -11.10
N SER A 299 3.20 -5.84 -11.58
CA SER A 299 3.37 -4.37 -11.53
C SER A 299 2.27 -3.57 -12.25
N THR A 300 1.62 -4.14 -13.27
CA THR A 300 0.44 -3.54 -13.94
C THR A 300 -0.84 -3.62 -13.11
N SER A 301 -0.79 -4.28 -11.95
CA SER A 301 -1.87 -4.56 -11.01
C SER A 301 -1.57 -4.03 -9.60
N ARG A 302 -0.46 -3.28 -9.40
CA ARG A 302 -0.11 -2.65 -8.12
C ARG A 302 -0.28 -1.14 -8.21
N GLY A 303 -1.50 -0.65 -7.97
CA GLY A 303 -1.81 0.77 -7.99
C GLY A 303 -1.46 1.46 -9.31
N ARG A 304 -1.54 2.80 -9.31
CA ARG A 304 -1.22 3.64 -10.47
C ARG A 304 -0.11 4.62 -10.13
N PRO A 305 0.80 4.96 -11.06
CA PRO A 305 1.75 6.04 -10.85
C PRO A 305 1.03 7.32 -10.43
N ILE A 306 1.50 7.97 -9.37
CA ILE A 306 1.09 9.30 -8.93
C ILE A 306 2.01 10.28 -9.65
N GLY A 307 1.54 10.81 -10.78
CA GLY A 307 2.17 11.94 -11.43
C GLY A 307 1.71 13.28 -10.83
N GLN A 308 2.24 14.36 -11.39
CA GLN A 308 1.94 15.73 -10.95
C GLN A 308 0.44 16.05 -11.09
N GLU A 309 -0.27 15.39 -12.00
CA GLU A 309 -1.71 15.52 -12.19
C GLU A 309 -2.56 15.21 -10.94
N TYR A 310 -1.99 14.53 -9.94
CA TYR A 310 -2.65 14.24 -8.66
C TYR A 310 -2.42 15.29 -7.56
N TYR A 311 -1.26 15.97 -7.54
CA TYR A 311 -0.86 16.82 -6.41
C TYR A 311 -0.47 18.26 -6.80
N GLU A 312 -0.19 18.54 -8.07
CA GLU A 312 0.10 19.88 -8.57
C GLU A 312 -1.16 20.54 -9.13
N ILE A 313 -1.65 21.57 -8.44
CA ILE A 313 -2.87 22.29 -8.86
C ILE A 313 -2.73 22.95 -10.24
N LYS A 314 -1.49 23.28 -10.65
CA LYS A 314 -1.22 23.87 -11.97
C LYS A 314 -1.50 22.88 -13.10
N GLU A 315 -1.22 21.60 -12.90
CA GLU A 315 -1.55 20.56 -13.88
C GLU A 315 -3.06 20.40 -14.04
N LYS A 316 -3.82 20.53 -12.95
CA LYS A 316 -5.29 20.60 -13.02
C LYS A 316 -5.76 21.78 -13.88
N ILE A 317 -5.17 22.96 -13.72
CA ILE A 317 -5.52 24.14 -14.54
C ILE A 317 -5.15 23.92 -16.01
N ALA A 318 -3.96 23.38 -16.28
CA ALA A 318 -3.54 23.06 -17.65
C ALA A 318 -4.48 22.04 -18.32
N PHE A 319 -4.89 21.00 -17.58
CA PHE A 319 -5.91 20.04 -18.03
C PHE A 319 -7.25 20.74 -18.34
N MET A 320 -7.69 21.65 -17.47
CA MET A 320 -8.92 22.41 -17.69
C MET A 320 -8.84 23.26 -18.97
N ASP A 321 -7.71 23.93 -19.20
CA ASP A 321 -7.51 24.79 -20.38
C ASP A 321 -7.48 23.97 -21.68
N LEU A 322 -6.80 22.82 -21.65
CA LEU A 322 -6.73 21.89 -22.77
C LEU A 322 -8.13 21.38 -23.17
N HIS A 323 -8.95 21.05 -22.18
CA HIS A 323 -10.30 20.50 -22.39
C HIS A 323 -11.43 21.52 -22.36
N LYS A 324 -11.11 22.83 -22.33
CA LYS A 324 -12.09 23.93 -22.31
C LYS A 324 -13.08 23.83 -21.16
N ILE A 325 -12.59 23.48 -19.97
CA ILE A 325 -13.36 23.38 -18.73
C ILE A 325 -13.23 24.70 -17.96
N ASP A 326 -14.32 25.45 -17.86
CA ASP A 326 -14.31 26.75 -17.17
C ASP A 326 -14.11 26.60 -15.66
N LYS A 327 -14.83 25.64 -15.05
CA LYS A 327 -14.89 25.43 -13.60
C LYS A 327 -14.70 23.95 -13.25
N SER A 328 -13.89 23.67 -12.23
CA SER A 328 -13.79 22.35 -11.61
C SER A 328 -14.21 22.43 -10.14
N VAL A 329 -15.07 21.51 -9.72
CA VAL A 329 -15.32 21.23 -8.30
C VAL A 329 -14.49 20.01 -7.93
N ILE A 330 -13.30 20.25 -7.37
CA ILE A 330 -12.32 19.20 -7.05
C ILE A 330 -12.68 18.51 -5.73
N SER A 331 -12.14 17.31 -5.51
CA SER A 331 -12.37 16.55 -4.29
C SER A 331 -11.14 15.71 -3.98
N LEU A 332 -10.89 15.42 -2.70
CA LEU A 332 -9.87 14.46 -2.31
C LEU A 332 -10.19 13.09 -2.93
N ALA A 333 -9.18 12.46 -3.53
CA ALA A 333 -9.32 11.13 -4.10
C ALA A 333 -9.55 10.07 -3.00
N ASN A 334 -10.13 8.93 -3.39
CA ASN A 334 -10.17 7.76 -2.54
C ASN A 334 -8.73 7.31 -2.15
N PRO A 335 -8.52 6.74 -0.95
CA PRO A 335 -9.50 6.33 0.07
C PRO A 335 -9.88 7.43 1.08
N TRP A 336 -9.72 8.72 0.74
CA TRP A 336 -10.00 9.85 1.64
C TRP A 336 -9.24 9.76 2.96
N LEU A 337 -9.96 9.69 4.09
CA LEU A 337 -9.43 9.53 5.44
C LEU A 337 -9.94 8.24 6.10
N ASP A 338 -10.52 7.33 5.32
CA ASP A 338 -11.21 6.14 5.84
C ASP A 338 -10.24 5.21 6.60
N PHE A 339 -8.94 5.32 6.32
CA PHE A 339 -7.87 4.56 6.97
C PHE A 339 -7.29 5.22 8.24
N LEU A 340 -7.59 6.50 8.49
CA LEU A 340 -6.98 7.22 9.61
C LEU A 340 -7.61 6.82 10.95
N PRO A 341 -6.80 6.71 12.02
CA PRO A 341 -7.32 6.56 13.38
C PRO A 341 -8.28 7.70 13.77
N ALA A 342 -9.27 7.37 14.60
CA ALA A 342 -10.34 8.29 14.99
C ALA A 342 -9.82 9.58 15.64
N GLU A 343 -8.75 9.47 16.42
CA GLU A 343 -8.10 10.56 17.15
C GLU A 343 -7.36 11.56 16.25
N GLU A 344 -6.94 11.15 15.05
CA GLU A 344 -6.20 11.98 14.08
C GLU A 344 -7.10 12.53 12.97
N ALA A 345 -8.18 11.81 12.64
CA ALA A 345 -9.01 12.09 11.47
C ALA A 345 -9.59 13.52 11.47
N GLY A 346 -10.04 14.03 12.63
CA GLY A 346 -10.63 15.36 12.74
C GLY A 346 -9.66 16.49 12.37
N GLU A 347 -8.43 16.45 12.89
CA GLU A 347 -7.41 17.45 12.58
C GLU A 347 -6.93 17.34 11.12
N ALA A 348 -6.79 16.11 10.63
CA ALA A 348 -6.42 15.85 9.24
C ALA A 348 -7.45 16.40 8.25
N ALA A 349 -8.75 16.13 8.47
CA ALA A 349 -9.83 16.64 7.63
C ALA A 349 -9.83 18.17 7.61
N LYS A 350 -9.72 18.80 8.78
CA LYS A 350 -9.67 20.26 8.89
C LYS A 350 -8.51 20.84 8.06
N LYS A 351 -7.30 20.30 8.23
CA LYS A 351 -6.11 20.77 7.53
C LYS A 351 -6.23 20.63 6.01
N ILE A 352 -6.66 19.46 5.54
CA ILE A 352 -6.85 19.21 4.10
C ILE A 352 -7.90 20.17 3.52
N ASN A 353 -9.02 20.36 4.21
CA ASN A 353 -10.09 21.24 3.73
C ASN A 353 -9.65 22.72 3.72
N ASP A 354 -8.83 23.15 4.69
CA ASP A 354 -8.23 24.48 4.72
C ASP A 354 -7.24 24.66 3.54
N ASP A 355 -6.34 23.70 3.34
CA ASP A 355 -5.36 23.72 2.24
C ASP A 355 -6.04 23.75 0.86
N VAL A 356 -7.08 22.95 0.64
CA VAL A 356 -7.84 22.92 -0.63
C VAL A 356 -8.63 24.21 -0.83
N ASN A 357 -9.22 24.78 0.23
CA ASN A 357 -9.89 26.08 0.16
C ASN A 357 -8.89 27.19 -0.25
N ASP A 358 -7.68 27.16 0.31
CA ASP A 358 -6.61 28.11 -0.02
C ASP A 358 -6.09 27.91 -1.44
N GLN A 359 -5.97 26.67 -1.93
CA GLN A 359 -5.68 26.39 -3.34
C GLN A 359 -6.76 26.93 -4.28
N CYS A 360 -8.05 26.75 -3.95
CA CYS A 360 -9.14 27.31 -4.74
C CYS A 360 -9.10 28.84 -4.78
N SER A 361 -8.63 29.50 -3.71
CA SER A 361 -8.49 30.96 -3.64
C SER A 361 -7.48 31.53 -4.64
N GLN A 362 -6.52 30.73 -5.10
CA GLN A 362 -5.52 31.12 -6.10
C GLN A 362 -6.10 31.19 -7.52
N TYR A 363 -7.25 30.54 -7.76
CA TYR A 363 -7.93 30.49 -9.07
C TYR A 363 -9.43 30.83 -8.91
N PRO A 364 -9.76 32.05 -8.45
CA PRO A 364 -11.13 32.44 -8.15
C PRO A 364 -12.02 32.34 -9.39
N GLY A 365 -13.21 31.77 -9.22
CA GLY A 365 -14.16 31.55 -10.31
C GLY A 365 -13.83 30.34 -11.18
N ARG A 366 -12.71 29.63 -10.96
CA ARG A 366 -12.36 28.40 -11.69
C ARG A 366 -12.33 27.16 -10.82
N LEU A 367 -11.96 27.30 -9.54
CA LEU A 367 -11.88 26.18 -8.61
C LEU A 367 -12.84 26.33 -7.42
N TYR A 368 -13.49 25.22 -7.11
CA TYR A 368 -14.31 24.98 -5.92
C TYR A 368 -14.02 23.55 -5.45
N PHE A 369 -14.55 23.13 -4.31
CA PHE A 369 -14.31 21.76 -3.85
C PHE A 369 -15.45 21.13 -3.06
N PHE A 370 -15.46 19.79 -3.05
CA PHE A 370 -16.17 18.98 -2.08
C PHE A 370 -15.26 18.69 -0.89
N GLY A 371 -15.70 19.02 0.32
CA GLY A 371 -14.94 18.82 1.55
C GLY A 371 -14.82 17.34 1.91
N THR A 372 -13.69 16.99 2.54
CA THR A 372 -13.41 15.65 3.05
C THR A 372 -13.94 15.51 4.48
N LEU A 373 -14.55 14.37 4.81
CA LEU A 373 -15.09 14.10 6.15
C LEU A 373 -14.20 13.13 6.96
N PRO A 374 -14.05 13.33 8.29
CA PRO A 374 -13.29 12.44 9.15
C PRO A 374 -14.13 11.25 9.63
N LEU A 375 -14.53 10.36 8.71
CA LEU A 375 -15.56 9.33 8.98
C LEU A 375 -15.18 8.27 10.02
N SER A 376 -13.89 8.14 10.35
CA SER A 376 -13.44 7.28 11.46
C SER A 376 -13.57 7.94 12.84
N ALA A 377 -13.79 9.26 12.91
CA ALA A 377 -13.99 10.00 14.15
C ALA A 377 -15.43 9.83 14.69
N SER A 378 -15.70 10.41 15.87
CA SER A 378 -17.05 10.39 16.43
C SER A 378 -18.04 11.25 15.61
N PRO A 379 -19.35 10.95 15.62
CA PRO A 379 -20.36 11.76 14.93
C PRO A 379 -20.32 13.25 15.28
N GLU A 380 -19.94 13.60 16.52
CA GLU A 380 -19.80 15.00 16.95
C GLU A 380 -18.67 15.72 16.20
N VAL A 381 -17.54 15.05 15.99
CA VAL A 381 -16.42 15.61 15.22
C VAL A 381 -16.80 15.77 13.75
N ILE A 382 -17.46 14.76 13.19
CA ILE A 382 -17.91 14.78 11.78
C ILE A 382 -18.92 15.91 11.55
N THR A 383 -19.91 16.05 12.42
CA THR A 383 -20.96 17.08 12.29
C THR A 383 -20.42 18.50 12.52
N ALA A 384 -19.44 18.68 13.42
CA ALA A 384 -18.74 19.95 13.58
C ALA A 384 -17.97 20.34 12.31
N GLU A 385 -17.33 19.39 11.63
CA GLU A 385 -16.63 19.66 10.37
C GLU A 385 -17.59 19.97 9.22
N ILE A 386 -18.76 19.30 9.14
CA ILE A 386 -19.84 19.63 8.20
C ILE A 386 -20.29 21.09 8.37
N GLU A 387 -20.55 21.50 9.61
CA GLU A 387 -20.93 22.88 9.92
C GLU A 387 -19.83 23.86 9.51
N ARG A 388 -18.57 23.56 9.85
CA ARG A 388 -17.42 24.41 9.48
C ARG A 388 -17.24 24.52 7.97
N LEU A 389 -17.33 23.41 7.23
CA LEU A 389 -17.26 23.39 5.76
C LEU A 389 -18.29 24.30 5.12
N SER A 390 -19.48 24.47 5.72
CA SER A 390 -20.50 25.39 5.23
C SER A 390 -20.09 26.87 5.28
N THR A 391 -19.06 27.20 6.06
CA THR A 391 -18.50 28.56 6.18
C THR A 391 -17.33 28.83 5.21
N LEU A 392 -16.76 27.78 4.60
CA LEU A 392 -15.62 27.93 3.70
C LEU A 392 -16.07 28.45 2.33
N LYS A 393 -15.36 29.48 1.83
CA LYS A 393 -15.76 30.25 0.65
C LYS A 393 -15.92 29.40 -0.61
N TYR A 394 -15.05 28.40 -0.79
CA TYR A 394 -14.99 27.60 -2.03
C TYR A 394 -15.59 26.19 -1.86
N ALA A 395 -16.00 25.79 -0.66
CA ALA A 395 -16.64 24.50 -0.42
C ALA A 395 -18.06 24.49 -0.98
N ARG A 396 -18.45 23.41 -1.69
CA ARG A 396 -19.78 23.24 -2.33
C ARG A 396 -20.46 21.90 -2.04
N GLY A 397 -20.07 21.29 -0.93
CA GLY A 397 -20.61 20.02 -0.46
C GLY A 397 -19.49 19.19 0.17
N VAL A 398 -19.71 17.88 0.24
CA VAL A 398 -18.76 16.92 0.80
C VAL A 398 -18.58 15.74 -0.15
N ILE A 399 -17.43 15.07 -0.09
CA ILE A 399 -17.22 13.76 -0.73
C ILE A 399 -17.24 12.67 0.34
N MET A 400 -17.88 11.53 0.03
CA MET A 400 -18.03 10.41 0.95
C MET A 400 -17.89 9.08 0.20
N GLY A 401 -17.22 8.11 0.83
CA GLY A 401 -17.16 6.73 0.38
C GLY A 401 -18.38 5.90 0.77
N THR A 402 -18.45 4.66 0.28
CA THR A 402 -19.60 3.77 0.54
C THR A 402 -19.56 3.03 1.88
N SER A 403 -18.41 3.07 2.57
CA SER A 403 -18.23 2.42 3.89
C SER A 403 -18.89 3.20 5.03
N GLY A 404 -19.15 4.50 4.86
CA GLY A 404 -19.71 5.34 5.93
C GLY A 404 -18.81 5.35 7.17
N LEU A 405 -19.36 4.98 8.33
CA LEU A 405 -18.59 4.80 9.58
C LEU A 405 -17.92 3.41 9.69
N GLY A 406 -17.81 2.67 8.58
CA GLY A 406 -17.27 1.32 8.49
C GLY A 406 -18.30 0.19 8.40
N GLN A 407 -19.60 0.49 8.54
CA GLN A 407 -20.70 -0.49 8.43
C GLN A 407 -21.62 -0.23 7.23
N GLY A 408 -21.26 0.69 6.35
CA GLY A 408 -22.02 1.11 5.19
C GLY A 408 -23.00 2.26 5.46
N LEU A 409 -23.70 2.68 4.42
CA LEU A 409 -24.52 3.89 4.41
C LEU A 409 -25.92 3.76 5.03
N ASP A 410 -26.33 2.53 5.36
CA ASP A 410 -27.57 2.20 6.07
C ASP A 410 -27.37 2.07 7.60
N ASP A 411 -26.17 2.32 8.11
CA ASP A 411 -25.90 2.36 9.55
C ASP A 411 -26.64 3.56 10.18
N ALA A 412 -27.52 3.29 11.15
CA ALA A 412 -28.26 4.31 11.89
C ALA A 412 -27.33 5.29 12.65
N LYS A 413 -26.06 4.93 12.90
CA LYS A 413 -25.06 5.85 13.47
C LYS A 413 -24.69 6.99 12.52
N LEU A 414 -25.01 6.89 11.23
CA LEU A 414 -24.87 8.00 10.27
C LEU A 414 -26.02 9.00 10.34
N ASP A 415 -27.13 8.72 11.04
CA ASP A 415 -28.28 9.62 11.12
C ASP A 415 -27.91 11.06 11.58
N PRO A 416 -27.03 11.27 12.59
CA PRO A 416 -26.55 12.61 12.94
C PRO A 416 -25.77 13.29 11.80
N VAL A 417 -25.01 12.52 11.02
CA VAL A 417 -24.23 13.01 9.88
C VAL A 417 -25.19 13.45 8.75
N TYR A 418 -26.18 12.62 8.41
CA TYR A 418 -27.21 12.97 7.44
C TYR A 418 -28.05 14.18 7.87
N ALA A 419 -28.41 14.26 9.15
CA ALA A 419 -29.12 15.42 9.70
C ALA A 419 -28.31 16.71 9.54
N ALA A 420 -27.00 16.67 9.81
CA ALA A 420 -26.12 17.82 9.64
C ALA A 420 -25.98 18.22 8.16
N LEU A 421 -25.76 17.26 7.27
CA LEU A 421 -25.68 17.50 5.83
C LEU A 421 -26.96 18.13 5.28
N GLU A 422 -28.12 17.63 5.71
CA GLU A 422 -29.42 18.20 5.36
C GLU A 422 -29.60 19.61 5.92
N LYS A 423 -29.31 19.82 7.21
CA LYS A 423 -29.40 21.13 7.88
C LYS A 423 -28.58 22.20 7.18
N HIS A 424 -27.35 21.86 6.78
CA HIS A 424 -26.42 22.77 6.11
C HIS A 424 -26.58 22.78 4.57
N GLN A 425 -27.56 22.04 4.03
CA GLN A 425 -27.84 21.93 2.59
C GLN A 425 -26.60 21.56 1.76
N GLN A 426 -25.72 20.71 2.31
CA GLN A 426 -24.51 20.28 1.64
C GLN A 426 -24.81 19.08 0.75
N LEU A 427 -24.44 19.18 -0.53
CA LEU A 427 -24.52 18.06 -1.46
C LEU A 427 -23.47 17.01 -1.10
N VAL A 428 -23.89 15.75 -1.00
CA VAL A 428 -22.96 14.62 -0.84
C VAL A 428 -22.58 14.11 -2.22
N PHE A 429 -21.32 14.22 -2.61
CA PHE A 429 -20.78 13.47 -3.74
C PHE A 429 -20.39 12.08 -3.26
N LEU A 430 -21.22 11.08 -3.56
CA LEU A 430 -20.98 9.69 -3.19
C LEU A 430 -20.16 9.00 -4.28
N HIS A 431 -18.99 8.50 -3.91
CA HIS A 431 -18.01 7.95 -4.84
C HIS A 431 -17.54 6.55 -4.41
N PRO A 432 -17.32 5.61 -5.35
CA PRO A 432 -16.84 4.26 -5.04
C PRO A 432 -15.34 4.21 -4.73
N HIS A 433 -14.91 3.12 -4.10
CA HIS A 433 -13.49 2.80 -3.87
C HIS A 433 -13.30 1.31 -3.58
N TYR A 434 -14.16 0.73 -2.75
CA TYR A 434 -13.98 -0.61 -2.20
C TYR A 434 -14.26 -1.73 -3.23
N GLY A 435 -15.00 -1.43 -4.28
CA GLY A 435 -15.37 -2.36 -5.34
C GLY A 435 -16.17 -3.56 -4.82
N LEU A 436 -15.93 -4.72 -5.45
CA LEU A 436 -16.47 -6.00 -5.02
C LEU A 436 -15.34 -6.92 -4.55
N PRO A 437 -15.62 -7.96 -3.75
CA PRO A 437 -14.62 -8.94 -3.36
C PRO A 437 -13.92 -9.53 -4.58
N ALA A 438 -12.58 -9.53 -4.62
CA ALA A 438 -11.80 -9.93 -5.78
C ALA A 438 -12.15 -11.33 -6.34
N SER A 439 -12.65 -12.23 -5.48
CA SER A 439 -13.09 -13.58 -5.85
C SER A 439 -14.21 -13.58 -6.90
N VAL A 440 -15.04 -12.54 -6.98
CA VAL A 440 -16.14 -12.47 -7.97
C VAL A 440 -15.64 -12.30 -9.40
N TYR A 441 -14.40 -11.84 -9.59
CA TYR A 441 -13.80 -11.64 -10.91
C TYR A 441 -13.16 -12.92 -11.48
N GLY A 442 -13.07 -13.98 -10.68
CA GLY A 442 -12.58 -15.28 -11.09
C GLY A 442 -11.06 -15.40 -11.22
N PRO A 443 -10.54 -16.61 -11.44
CA PRO A 443 -9.10 -16.90 -11.37
C PRO A 443 -8.29 -16.27 -12.51
N ARG A 444 -8.93 -15.80 -13.59
CA ARG A 444 -8.29 -15.16 -14.74
C ARG A 444 -8.33 -13.62 -14.67
N ALA A 445 -8.79 -13.04 -13.55
CA ALA A 445 -8.97 -11.59 -13.43
C ALA A 445 -7.69 -10.80 -13.74
N SER A 446 -6.53 -11.33 -13.39
CA SER A 446 -5.22 -10.70 -13.66
C SER A 446 -4.90 -10.54 -15.15
N GLU A 447 -5.53 -11.34 -16.03
CA GLU A 447 -5.37 -11.22 -17.49
C GLU A 447 -6.09 -9.99 -18.07
N TYR A 448 -7.03 -9.40 -17.32
CA TYR A 448 -7.88 -8.30 -17.79
C TYR A 448 -7.46 -6.93 -17.21
N GLY A 449 -6.29 -6.87 -16.56
CA GLY A 449 -5.84 -5.67 -15.85
C GLY A 449 -6.89 -5.17 -14.86
N HIS A 450 -7.10 -3.85 -14.82
CA HIS A 450 -8.09 -3.23 -13.94
C HIS A 450 -9.50 -3.11 -14.55
N VAL A 451 -9.77 -3.74 -15.70
CA VAL A 451 -11.05 -3.54 -16.41
C VAL A 451 -12.24 -3.99 -15.55
N LEU A 452 -12.21 -5.21 -15.00
CA LEU A 452 -13.33 -5.71 -14.18
C LEU A 452 -13.58 -4.88 -12.90
N PRO A 453 -12.58 -4.59 -12.05
CA PRO A 453 -12.82 -3.82 -10.84
C PRO A 453 -13.25 -2.37 -11.11
N LEU A 454 -12.71 -1.72 -12.13
CA LEU A 454 -13.07 -0.32 -12.43
C LEU A 454 -14.38 -0.20 -13.22
N ALA A 455 -14.58 -1.02 -14.25
CA ALA A 455 -15.76 -0.92 -15.11
C ALA A 455 -17.01 -1.57 -14.50
N LEU A 456 -16.85 -2.57 -13.62
CA LEU A 456 -17.97 -3.26 -12.96
C LEU A 456 -17.97 -3.04 -11.45
N GLY A 457 -16.83 -3.21 -10.79
CA GLY A 457 -16.75 -3.12 -9.32
C GLY A 457 -17.27 -1.79 -8.78
N PHE A 458 -16.72 -0.68 -9.27
CA PHE A 458 -17.09 0.67 -8.84
C PHE A 458 -18.57 1.02 -9.07
N PRO A 459 -19.14 0.90 -10.29
CA PRO A 459 -20.56 1.11 -10.51
C PRO A 459 -21.48 0.22 -9.66
N LEU A 460 -21.11 -1.06 -9.46
CA LEU A 460 -21.93 -1.99 -8.67
C LEU A 460 -21.86 -1.67 -7.18
N GLU A 461 -20.70 -1.27 -6.65
CA GLU A 461 -20.53 -0.80 -5.28
C GLU A 461 -21.45 0.40 -5.00
N THR A 462 -21.43 1.45 -5.84
CA THR A 462 -22.32 2.61 -5.73
C THR A 462 -23.79 2.17 -5.75
N THR A 463 -24.15 1.26 -6.66
CA THR A 463 -25.54 0.77 -6.78
C THR A 463 -25.99 0.06 -5.51
N ILE A 464 -25.14 -0.79 -4.93
CA ILE A 464 -25.42 -1.54 -3.70
C ILE A 464 -25.56 -0.55 -2.52
N ALA A 465 -24.63 0.39 -2.38
CA ALA A 465 -24.63 1.37 -1.30
C ALA A 465 -25.90 2.23 -1.30
N VAL A 466 -26.29 2.75 -2.46
CA VAL A 466 -27.53 3.54 -2.61
C VAL A 466 -28.77 2.69 -2.41
N SER A 467 -28.79 1.45 -2.90
CA SER A 467 -29.90 0.53 -2.67
C SER A 467 -30.09 0.23 -1.18
N ARG A 468 -29.01 0.10 -0.42
CA ARG A 468 -29.06 -0.03 1.05
C ARG A 468 -29.65 1.22 1.72
N MET A 469 -29.25 2.43 1.30
CA MET A 469 -29.84 3.68 1.79
C MET A 469 -31.35 3.76 1.50
N LEU A 470 -31.77 3.36 0.29
CA LEU A 470 -33.19 3.30 -0.11
C LEU A 470 -33.98 2.34 0.79
N LEU A 471 -33.51 1.10 0.93
CA LEU A 471 -34.19 0.05 1.68
C LEU A 471 -34.22 0.28 3.19
N SER A 472 -33.24 1.01 3.72
CA SER A 472 -33.18 1.43 5.13
C SER A 472 -33.96 2.72 5.42
N GLY A 473 -34.57 3.34 4.41
CA GLY A 473 -35.42 4.53 4.57
C GLY A 473 -34.64 5.80 4.92
N VAL A 474 -33.39 5.95 4.46
CA VAL A 474 -32.58 7.17 4.71
C VAL A 474 -33.32 8.40 4.20
N TRP A 475 -33.86 8.37 2.98
CA TRP A 475 -34.62 9.49 2.40
C TRP A 475 -36.05 9.63 2.91
N ASP A 476 -36.54 8.68 3.70
CA ASP A 476 -37.79 8.85 4.45
C ASP A 476 -37.53 9.64 5.74
N ARG A 477 -36.35 9.48 6.35
CA ARG A 477 -35.91 10.24 7.55
C ARG A 477 -35.34 11.61 7.18
N PHE A 478 -34.57 11.69 6.11
CA PHE A 478 -33.85 12.89 5.65
C PHE A 478 -34.33 13.27 4.25
N THR A 479 -35.58 13.76 4.19
CA THR A 479 -36.31 14.03 2.94
C THR A 479 -35.67 15.10 2.04
N LYS A 480 -34.80 15.96 2.58
CA LYS A 480 -34.10 17.02 1.84
C LYS A 480 -32.62 16.71 1.60
N LEU A 481 -32.11 15.59 2.11
CA LEU A 481 -30.76 15.12 1.82
C LEU A 481 -30.58 14.96 0.31
N SER A 482 -29.58 15.65 -0.25
CA SER A 482 -29.25 15.59 -1.66
C SER A 482 -27.92 14.87 -1.88
N VAL A 483 -27.89 13.94 -2.84
CA VAL A 483 -26.70 13.13 -3.13
C VAL A 483 -26.43 13.16 -4.63
N LEU A 484 -25.21 13.54 -5.02
CA LEU A 484 -24.66 13.36 -6.35
C LEU A 484 -23.98 11.98 -6.41
N LEU A 485 -24.39 11.14 -7.34
CA LEU A 485 -23.80 9.81 -7.50
C LEU A 485 -22.76 9.81 -8.63
N ALA A 486 -21.60 9.24 -8.32
CA ALA A 486 -20.57 8.97 -9.31
C ALA A 486 -21.05 8.01 -10.41
N HIS A 487 -20.48 8.15 -11.59
CA HIS A 487 -20.64 7.27 -12.75
C HIS A 487 -22.12 7.06 -13.14
N SER A 488 -22.87 8.15 -13.24
CA SER A 488 -24.32 8.17 -13.49
C SER A 488 -25.15 7.29 -12.55
N GLY A 489 -24.74 7.16 -11.29
CA GLY A 489 -25.41 6.29 -10.32
C GLY A 489 -25.02 4.83 -10.42
N GLY A 490 -23.89 4.54 -11.07
CA GLY A 490 -23.43 3.20 -11.39
C GLY A 490 -24.39 2.48 -12.32
N THR A 491 -25.15 1.52 -11.79
CA THR A 491 -26.18 0.78 -12.53
C THR A 491 -27.60 1.09 -12.05
N LEU A 492 -27.76 2.04 -11.12
CA LEU A 492 -29.05 2.36 -10.49
C LEU A 492 -30.12 2.79 -11.50
N PRO A 493 -29.88 3.71 -12.47
CA PRO A 493 -30.90 4.06 -13.46
C PRO A 493 -31.42 2.86 -14.25
N PHE A 494 -30.54 1.92 -14.58
CA PHE A 494 -30.88 0.70 -15.31
C PHE A 494 -31.63 -0.32 -14.44
N LEU A 495 -31.27 -0.43 -13.16
CA LEU A 495 -31.84 -1.43 -12.24
C LEU A 495 -33.04 -0.94 -11.42
N ALA A 496 -33.36 0.35 -11.45
CA ALA A 496 -34.43 0.95 -10.64
C ALA A 496 -35.78 0.21 -10.76
N GLY A 497 -36.21 -0.11 -11.98
CA GLY A 497 -37.46 -0.87 -12.20
C GLY A 497 -37.42 -2.28 -11.62
N ARG A 498 -36.25 -2.95 -11.68
CA ARG A 498 -36.05 -4.27 -11.06
C ARG A 498 -36.09 -4.18 -9.54
N ILE A 499 -35.45 -3.16 -8.96
CA ILE A 499 -35.45 -2.92 -7.50
C ILE A 499 -36.88 -2.71 -7.01
N GLU A 500 -37.65 -1.83 -7.66
CA GLU A 500 -39.06 -1.60 -7.29
C GLU A 500 -39.90 -2.88 -7.40
N SER A 501 -39.74 -3.63 -8.50
CA SER A 501 -40.43 -4.91 -8.66
C SER A 501 -40.08 -5.88 -7.52
N CYS A 502 -38.80 -6.02 -7.17
CA CYS A 502 -38.36 -6.87 -6.07
C CYS A 502 -38.92 -6.42 -4.72
N ILE A 503 -38.93 -5.11 -4.43
CA ILE A 503 -39.51 -4.57 -3.18
C ILE A 503 -40.99 -4.94 -3.06
N LEU A 504 -41.77 -4.74 -4.11
CA LEU A 504 -43.22 -4.99 -4.11
C LEU A 504 -43.58 -6.48 -4.02
N HIS A 505 -42.72 -7.36 -4.52
CA HIS A 505 -42.91 -8.81 -4.48
C HIS A 505 -42.22 -9.51 -3.29
N ASP A 506 -41.49 -8.78 -2.45
CA ASP A 506 -40.80 -9.38 -1.30
C ASP A 506 -41.77 -9.64 -0.12
N GLY A 507 -41.92 -10.91 0.22
CA GLY A 507 -42.81 -11.35 1.29
C GLY A 507 -42.39 -10.87 2.69
N HIS A 508 -41.09 -10.69 2.94
CA HIS A 508 -40.58 -10.21 4.21
C HIS A 508 -40.91 -8.72 4.39
N LEU A 509 -40.64 -7.88 3.40
CA LEU A 509 -40.96 -6.45 3.43
C LEU A 509 -42.46 -6.22 3.53
N LYS A 510 -43.27 -6.96 2.77
CA LYS A 510 -44.73 -6.88 2.82
C LYS A 510 -45.27 -7.22 4.22
N LYS A 511 -44.76 -8.29 4.85
CA LYS A 511 -45.17 -8.69 6.21
C LYS A 511 -44.88 -7.61 7.26
N HIS A 512 -43.81 -6.84 7.08
CA HIS A 512 -43.42 -5.76 7.99
C HIS A 512 -43.98 -4.38 7.59
N GLY A 513 -44.92 -4.33 6.63
CA GLY A 513 -45.55 -3.08 6.20
C GLY A 513 -44.62 -2.12 5.45
N LYS A 514 -43.44 -2.57 5.01
CA LYS A 514 -42.42 -1.73 4.36
C LYS A 514 -42.66 -1.46 2.88
N THR A 515 -43.76 -1.98 2.32
CA THR A 515 -44.12 -1.81 0.90
C THR A 515 -45.18 -0.74 0.66
N GLN A 516 -45.76 -0.17 1.72
CA GLN A 516 -46.85 0.81 1.63
C GLN A 516 -46.37 2.21 2.02
N ASN A 517 -46.94 3.26 1.41
CA ASN A 517 -46.66 4.68 1.70
C ASN A 517 -45.16 5.06 1.66
N ARG A 518 -44.39 4.33 0.85
CA ARG A 518 -42.96 4.56 0.64
C ARG A 518 -42.74 5.48 -0.57
N ARG A 519 -41.67 6.28 -0.55
CA ARG A 519 -41.24 7.04 -1.74
C ARG A 519 -40.48 6.14 -2.70
N ASP A 520 -41.03 5.85 -3.88
CA ASP A 520 -40.41 4.89 -4.79
C ASP A 520 -39.01 5.33 -5.29
N VAL A 521 -38.23 4.41 -5.85
CA VAL A 521 -36.87 4.68 -6.34
C VAL A 521 -36.89 5.81 -7.38
N TRP A 522 -37.94 5.91 -8.20
CA TRP A 522 -38.05 6.92 -9.24
C TRP A 522 -38.29 8.32 -8.65
N ASP A 523 -39.11 8.43 -7.61
CA ASP A 523 -39.33 9.67 -6.87
C ASP A 523 -38.01 10.16 -6.27
N ILE A 524 -37.27 9.27 -5.60
CA ILE A 524 -35.98 9.62 -4.99
C ILE A 524 -34.95 10.02 -6.06
N LEU A 525 -34.92 9.34 -7.22
CA LEU A 525 -34.09 9.69 -8.38
C LEU A 525 -34.39 11.10 -8.93
N LYS A 526 -35.65 11.56 -8.83
CA LYS A 526 -36.10 12.85 -9.35
C LYS A 526 -36.03 14.00 -8.35
N THR A 527 -35.91 13.70 -7.05
CA THR A 527 -36.02 14.71 -5.98
C THR A 527 -34.75 14.84 -5.15
N ASN A 528 -34.10 13.73 -4.80
CA ASN A 528 -32.96 13.71 -3.88
C ASN A 528 -31.63 13.42 -4.58
N ILE A 529 -31.65 12.63 -5.65
CA ILE A 529 -30.42 12.18 -6.32
C ILE A 529 -30.11 13.06 -7.53
N TYR A 530 -28.85 13.44 -7.65
CA TYR A 530 -28.24 13.97 -8.87
C TYR A 530 -27.29 12.91 -9.42
N LEU A 531 -27.07 12.91 -10.73
CA LEU A 531 -26.19 11.96 -11.40
C LEU A 531 -25.09 12.73 -12.11
N ASP A 532 -23.84 12.30 -11.98
CA ASP A 532 -22.84 12.78 -12.93
C ASP A 532 -23.08 12.16 -14.34
N ALA A 533 -22.42 12.69 -15.36
CA ALA A 533 -22.48 12.19 -16.74
C ALA A 533 -21.23 11.39 -17.12
N VAL A 534 -20.53 10.78 -16.16
CA VAL A 534 -19.35 9.94 -16.40
C VAL A 534 -19.81 8.52 -16.76
N ILE A 535 -20.28 8.35 -17.99
CA ILE A 535 -20.92 7.11 -18.47
C ILE A 535 -20.43 6.65 -19.85
N TYR A 536 -19.58 7.45 -20.50
CA TYR A 536 -18.84 7.16 -21.72
C TYR A 536 -19.66 6.87 -23.00
N SER A 537 -20.98 6.71 -22.88
CA SER A 537 -21.87 6.34 -23.99
C SER A 537 -23.23 7.03 -23.88
N GLU A 538 -23.79 7.42 -25.02
CA GLU A 538 -25.14 7.99 -25.12
C GLU A 538 -26.22 7.03 -24.61
N VAL A 539 -25.98 5.72 -24.66
CA VAL A 539 -26.95 4.70 -24.25
C VAL A 539 -27.19 4.78 -22.74
N GLY A 540 -26.12 4.78 -21.97
CA GLY A 540 -26.21 4.94 -20.51
C GLY A 540 -26.69 6.33 -20.11
N LEU A 541 -26.25 7.37 -20.84
CA LEU A 541 -26.69 8.74 -20.56
C LEU A 541 -28.20 8.93 -20.78
N LYS A 542 -28.78 8.35 -21.84
CA LYS A 542 -30.24 8.38 -22.08
C LYS A 542 -31.01 7.68 -20.97
N ALA A 543 -30.53 6.53 -20.47
CA ALA A 543 -31.15 5.86 -19.33
C ALA A 543 -31.09 6.71 -18.05
N ALA A 544 -29.96 7.38 -17.79
CA ALA A 544 -29.82 8.31 -16.66
C ALA A 544 -30.76 9.52 -16.81
N LEU A 545 -30.93 10.04 -18.03
CA LEU A 545 -31.86 11.11 -18.36
C LEU A 545 -33.32 10.72 -18.14
N ASP A 546 -33.72 9.53 -18.58
CA ASP A 546 -35.08 9.04 -18.38
C ASP A 546 -35.38 8.82 -16.89
N ALA A 547 -34.37 8.43 -16.11
CA ALA A 547 -34.49 8.16 -14.68
C ALA A 547 -34.58 9.42 -13.82
N SER A 548 -33.66 10.38 -13.99
CA SER A 548 -33.53 11.56 -13.12
C SER A 548 -33.92 12.89 -13.78
N GLY A 549 -34.01 12.95 -15.11
CA GLY A 549 -34.24 14.19 -15.84
C GLY A 549 -32.95 14.95 -16.17
N SER A 550 -32.98 15.74 -17.25
CA SER A 550 -31.81 16.48 -17.74
C SER A 550 -31.33 17.57 -16.78
N ASP A 551 -32.21 18.12 -15.94
CA ASP A 551 -31.88 19.14 -14.94
C ASP A 551 -31.16 18.57 -13.70
N ARG A 552 -30.92 17.26 -13.67
CA ARG A 552 -30.26 16.56 -12.57
C ARG A 552 -29.00 15.81 -12.99
N LEU A 553 -28.55 16.03 -14.23
CA LEU A 553 -27.31 15.48 -14.78
C LEU A 553 -26.21 16.55 -14.79
N LEU A 554 -25.01 16.20 -14.32
CA LEU A 554 -23.85 17.09 -14.24
C LEU A 554 -22.65 16.48 -14.97
N PHE A 555 -22.02 17.22 -15.87
CA PHE A 555 -20.79 16.77 -16.52
C PHE A 555 -19.65 16.53 -15.51
N GLY A 556 -18.86 15.48 -15.78
CA GLY A 556 -17.68 15.11 -15.01
C GLY A 556 -16.64 14.44 -15.91
N THR A 557 -15.40 14.37 -15.43
CA THR A 557 -14.27 13.81 -16.20
C THR A 557 -13.55 12.66 -15.50
N ASP A 558 -13.72 12.53 -14.18
CA ASP A 558 -12.97 11.59 -13.34
C ASP A 558 -11.43 11.77 -13.45
N HIS A 559 -10.98 12.99 -13.79
CA HIS A 559 -9.55 13.30 -13.87
C HIS A 559 -8.91 13.25 -12.47
N PRO A 560 -7.72 12.62 -12.32
CA PRO A 560 -6.80 12.17 -13.40
C PRO A 560 -6.82 10.67 -13.69
N PHE A 561 -7.87 9.91 -13.34
CA PHE A 561 -7.80 8.45 -13.30
C PHE A 561 -7.72 7.75 -14.65
N PHE A 562 -7.96 8.40 -15.79
CA PHE A 562 -7.91 7.74 -17.10
C PHE A 562 -7.10 8.57 -18.12
N PRO A 563 -5.77 8.67 -17.93
CA PRO A 563 -4.89 9.41 -18.83
C PRO A 563 -4.75 8.69 -20.18
N PRO A 564 -4.35 9.42 -21.24
CA PRO A 564 -3.95 8.81 -22.50
C PRO A 564 -2.80 7.81 -22.29
N LEU A 565 -2.83 6.70 -23.04
CA LEU A 565 -1.77 5.68 -23.00
C LEU A 565 -0.69 5.90 -24.07
N GLU A 566 -0.97 6.73 -25.07
CA GLU A 566 -0.04 7.08 -26.15
C GLU A 566 0.77 8.31 -25.73
N GLU A 567 2.11 8.27 -25.90
CA GLU A 567 3.03 9.31 -25.42
C GLU A 567 2.75 10.70 -26.03
N ASP A 568 2.25 10.76 -27.26
CA ASP A 568 1.96 12.01 -27.98
C ASP A 568 0.51 12.48 -27.82
N ALA A 569 -0.35 11.68 -27.20
CA ALA A 569 -1.76 12.01 -27.05
C ALA A 569 -1.95 13.05 -25.94
N LYS A 570 -2.29 14.27 -26.34
CA LYS A 570 -2.60 15.36 -25.41
C LYS A 570 -4.04 15.30 -24.94
N GLU A 571 -4.98 14.99 -25.83
CA GLU A 571 -6.39 14.95 -25.47
C GLU A 571 -6.77 13.65 -24.77
N TRP A 572 -7.48 13.78 -23.66
CA TRP A 572 -8.02 12.68 -22.88
C TRP A 572 -9.27 12.09 -23.54
N HIS A 573 -9.15 10.86 -24.05
CA HIS A 573 -10.29 10.13 -24.60
C HIS A 573 -11.43 9.97 -23.58
N SER A 574 -11.10 9.82 -22.30
CA SER A 574 -12.04 9.75 -21.18
C SER A 574 -12.94 10.99 -21.08
N VAL A 575 -12.41 12.18 -21.40
CA VAL A 575 -13.19 13.43 -21.45
C VAL A 575 -14.04 13.49 -22.71
N ASN A 576 -13.42 13.25 -23.86
CA ASN A 576 -14.06 13.36 -25.17
C ASN A 576 -15.23 12.36 -25.33
N ALA A 577 -15.14 11.17 -24.71
CA ALA A 577 -16.20 10.18 -24.70
C ALA A 577 -17.46 10.68 -23.97
N ASN A 578 -17.30 11.29 -22.78
CA ASN A 578 -18.43 11.85 -22.03
C ASN A 578 -19.03 13.08 -22.72
N TYR A 579 -18.18 13.95 -23.28
CA TYR A 579 -18.65 15.09 -24.09
C TYR A 579 -19.44 14.60 -25.32
N GLY A 580 -18.91 13.60 -26.03
CA GLY A 580 -19.56 12.98 -27.18
C GLY A 580 -20.89 12.32 -26.83
N ALA A 581 -20.99 11.68 -25.65
CA ALA A 581 -22.24 11.11 -25.17
C ALA A 581 -23.32 12.18 -24.97
N ILE A 582 -22.97 13.32 -24.34
CA ILE A 582 -23.90 14.45 -24.15
C ILE A 582 -24.31 15.04 -25.49
N SER A 583 -23.35 15.34 -26.37
CA SER A 583 -23.64 15.92 -27.69
C SER A 583 -24.62 15.05 -28.50
N LYS A 584 -24.46 13.73 -28.47
CA LYS A 584 -25.38 12.82 -29.17
C LYS A 584 -26.73 12.67 -28.47
N ALA A 585 -26.76 12.63 -27.13
CA ALA A 585 -28.01 12.52 -26.39
C ALA A 585 -28.91 13.76 -26.53
N PHE A 586 -28.32 14.93 -26.75
CA PHE A 586 -29.02 16.22 -26.88
C PHE A 586 -28.87 16.86 -28.25
N ALA A 587 -28.68 16.07 -29.31
CA ALA A 587 -28.43 16.58 -30.67
C ALA A 587 -29.50 17.56 -31.22
N THR A 588 -30.69 17.62 -30.60
CA THR A 588 -31.79 18.52 -30.97
C THR A 588 -32.13 19.55 -29.88
N ASP A 589 -31.39 19.61 -28.76
CA ASP A 589 -31.69 20.48 -27.61
C ASP A 589 -30.40 21.03 -27.00
N ASP A 590 -29.78 21.97 -27.73
CA ASP A 590 -28.51 22.60 -27.34
C ASP A 590 -28.56 23.21 -25.93
N LYS A 591 -29.71 23.77 -25.54
CA LYS A 591 -29.87 24.36 -24.20
C LYS A 591 -29.69 23.31 -23.12
N LYS A 592 -30.38 22.16 -23.22
CA LYS A 592 -30.20 21.08 -22.24
C LYS A 592 -28.79 20.50 -22.28
N ALA A 593 -28.16 20.43 -23.45
CA ALA A 593 -26.77 20.03 -23.55
C ALA A 593 -25.86 20.96 -22.72
N GLN A 594 -26.03 22.28 -22.85
CA GLN A 594 -25.29 23.27 -22.06
C GLN A 594 -25.63 23.21 -20.56
N ASP A 595 -26.88 22.93 -20.21
CA ASP A 595 -27.28 22.75 -18.82
C ASP A 595 -26.57 21.53 -18.19
N VAL A 596 -26.49 20.40 -18.90
CA VAL A 596 -25.73 19.23 -18.43
C VAL A 596 -24.22 19.49 -18.38
N LEU A 597 -23.67 20.20 -19.36
CA LEU A 597 -22.24 20.55 -19.42
C LEU A 597 -21.80 21.50 -18.29
N GLY A 598 -22.71 22.32 -17.74
CA GLY A 598 -22.34 23.20 -16.63
C GLY A 598 -23.48 23.98 -15.99
N GLY A 599 -24.56 24.30 -16.70
CA GLY A 599 -25.67 25.12 -16.15
C GLY A 599 -26.30 24.51 -14.89
N ASN A 600 -26.45 23.19 -14.85
CA ASN A 600 -26.91 22.44 -13.69
C ASN A 600 -25.92 22.54 -12.52
N ALA A 601 -24.63 22.33 -12.77
CA ALA A 601 -23.61 22.46 -11.74
C ALA A 601 -23.58 23.87 -11.14
N ILE A 602 -23.66 24.91 -11.98
CA ILE A 602 -23.72 26.32 -11.55
C ILE A 602 -24.92 26.56 -10.62
N ARG A 603 -26.10 26.07 -11.00
CA ARG A 603 -27.33 26.22 -10.21
C ARG A 603 -27.29 25.42 -8.90
N ILE A 604 -26.95 24.15 -8.98
CA ILE A 604 -27.01 23.21 -7.84
C ILE A 604 -25.92 23.53 -6.82
N LEU A 605 -24.70 23.80 -7.31
CA LEU A 605 -23.52 24.06 -6.48
C LEU A 605 -23.25 25.55 -6.29
N ARG A 606 -24.15 26.46 -6.70
CA ARG A 606 -24.01 27.92 -6.47
C ARG A 606 -22.61 28.43 -6.84
N LEU A 607 -22.20 28.15 -8.08
CA LEU A 607 -20.89 28.55 -8.61
C LEU A 607 -21.01 29.97 -9.17
N HIS A 608 -20.27 30.91 -8.59
CA HIS A 608 -20.30 32.34 -8.94
C HIS A 608 -19.12 32.76 -9.80
#